data_AF-A0A378TXZ3-F1
#
_entry.id   AF-A0A378TXZ3-F1
#
_cell.length_a   1.000
_cell.length_b   1.000
_cell.length_c   1.000
_cell.angle_alpha   90.00
_cell.angle_beta   90.00
_cell.angle_gamma   90.00
#
_symmetry.space_group_name_H-M   'P 1'
#
loop_
_entity.id
_entity.type
_entity.pdbx_description
1 polymer ?
#
loop_
_entity_poly.entity_id
_entity_poly.type
_entity_poly.pdbx_seq_one_letter_code
_entity_poly.pdbx_strand_id
1 'polypeptide(L)'
;MALLMQKDCLSPLLQYSPSSGQLISSTSTWHCGRRPAYSEICTALIEAVHSVHPVHADVATDLQQTSAFASVFPTGVSLNYDLTLYWAMLLLNAAHGSWFNDAFHDGGQTDLEYLRRPYGQAAGATLVFYPHGSLAVARDYLGDETKLAVDAGAAGDLLDTITLRWSSGNYVPVFVSEGTSKQKIAAIRRSHYLTNVYEEVLPSLGESLVMYGWSFDEGADVD
;
A
#
# COMPACT_ATOMS: atom_id res chain seq x y z
N MET A 1 15.71 11.84 -8.18
CA MET A 1 16.03 10.62 -7.44
C MET A 1 14.76 10.07 -6.83
N ALA A 2 14.25 8.95 -7.34
CA ALA A 2 13.05 8.30 -6.83
C ALA A 2 13.41 6.99 -6.11
N LEU A 3 12.63 6.63 -5.08
CA LEU A 3 12.82 5.45 -4.25
C LEU A 3 11.75 4.39 -4.53
N LEU A 4 12.15 3.15 -4.83
CA LEU A 4 11.24 1.99 -4.91
C LEU A 4 11.45 1.05 -3.72
N MET A 5 10.39 0.70 -2.98
CA MET A 5 10.47 -0.20 -1.84
C MET A 5 9.54 -1.43 -1.98
N GLN A 6 10.09 -2.62 -1.76
CA GLN A 6 9.38 -3.87 -1.49
C GLN A 6 10.01 -4.59 -0.29
N LYS A 7 9.19 -5.28 0.51
CA LYS A 7 9.67 -6.14 1.60
C LYS A 7 10.02 -7.53 1.05
N ASP A 8 11.24 -7.99 1.31
CA ASP A 8 11.62 -9.39 1.22
C ASP A 8 11.51 -10.05 2.60
N CYS A 9 10.74 -11.14 2.69
CA CYS A 9 11.00 -12.29 3.57
C CYS A 9 10.05 -13.45 3.20
N LEU A 10 10.53 -14.36 2.34
CA LEU A 10 9.99 -15.72 2.20
C LEU A 10 10.88 -16.69 2.98
N SER A 11 10.34 -17.29 4.04
CA SER A 11 10.64 -18.68 4.42
C SER A 11 9.45 -19.26 5.21
N PRO A 12 9.03 -20.51 4.93
CA PRO A 12 7.81 -21.06 5.51
C PRO A 12 8.07 -21.63 6.91
N LEU A 13 7.49 -21.01 7.95
CA LEU A 13 7.36 -21.65 9.25
C LEU A 13 5.97 -22.30 9.34
N LEU A 14 5.95 -23.61 9.13
CA LEU A 14 4.92 -24.49 9.66
C LEU A 14 4.86 -24.30 11.18
N GLN A 15 3.73 -23.81 11.71
CA GLN A 15 3.42 -23.93 13.13
C GLN A 15 2.34 -24.98 13.33
N TYR A 16 2.76 -26.13 13.88
CA TYR A 16 1.91 -27.18 14.43
C TYR A 16 1.70 -26.91 15.92
N SER A 17 0.45 -26.82 16.39
CA SER A 17 0.10 -26.74 17.82
C SER A 17 -0.41 -28.08 18.33
N PRO A 18 0.24 -28.72 19.34
CA PRO A 18 -0.12 -30.08 19.77
C PRO A 18 -1.36 -30.20 20.68
N SER A 19 -2.07 -29.12 21.00
CA SER A 19 -2.96 -29.11 22.18
C SER A 19 -4.48 -29.07 21.93
N SER A 20 -4.98 -29.23 20.70
CA SER A 20 -6.45 -29.14 20.51
C SER A 20 -7.11 -30.03 19.46
N GLY A 21 -6.41 -30.89 18.71
CA GLY A 21 -7.04 -31.96 17.91
C GLY A 21 -8.23 -31.57 17.01
N GLN A 22 -8.40 -30.29 16.66
CA GLN A 22 -9.52 -29.77 15.89
C GLN A 22 -9.05 -28.65 14.96
N LEU A 23 -9.43 -28.76 13.69
CA LEU A 23 -9.35 -27.69 12.71
C LEU A 23 -10.38 -26.61 13.10
N ILE A 24 -9.90 -25.45 13.54
CA ILE A 24 -10.76 -24.27 13.69
C ILE A 24 -10.96 -23.70 12.28
N SER A 25 -12.05 -24.11 11.62
CA SER A 25 -12.56 -23.42 10.44
C SER A 25 -13.28 -22.16 10.91
N SER A 26 -12.53 -21.07 11.06
CA SER A 26 -13.08 -19.73 11.10
C SER A 26 -12.93 -19.12 9.70
N THR A 27 -13.71 -19.59 8.73
CA THR A 27 -13.83 -18.90 7.44
C THR A 27 -14.68 -17.65 7.64
N SER A 28 -14.05 -16.57 8.12
CA SER A 28 -14.54 -15.22 7.85
C SER A 28 -14.45 -15.00 6.35
N THR A 29 -15.56 -15.17 5.65
CA THR A 29 -15.62 -14.92 4.20
C THR A 29 -15.53 -13.42 3.94
N TRP A 30 -14.39 -12.96 3.47
CA TRP A 30 -14.18 -11.58 3.03
C TRP A 30 -14.77 -11.41 1.62
N HIS A 31 -15.74 -10.52 1.47
CA HIS A 31 -16.36 -10.25 0.17
C HIS A 31 -15.60 -9.14 -0.57
N CYS A 32 -14.54 -9.49 -1.30
CA CYS A 32 -13.82 -8.54 -2.14
C CYS A 32 -14.38 -8.55 -3.57
N GLY A 33 -15.35 -7.67 -3.81
CA GLY A 33 -15.86 -7.40 -5.16
C GLY A 33 -16.81 -8.47 -5.75
N ARG A 34 -17.31 -8.20 -6.95
CA ARG A 34 -18.41 -8.95 -7.60
C ARG A 34 -17.97 -10.18 -8.41
N ARG A 35 -16.65 -10.42 -8.54
CA ARG A 35 -16.08 -11.53 -9.33
C ARG A 35 -15.38 -12.54 -8.41
N PRO A 36 -15.73 -13.84 -8.46
CA PRO A 36 -15.18 -14.85 -7.54
C PRO A 36 -13.64 -14.89 -7.50
N ALA A 37 -12.99 -14.94 -8.67
CA ALA A 37 -11.53 -14.97 -8.74
C ALA A 37 -10.85 -13.70 -8.18
N TYR A 38 -11.50 -12.54 -8.31
CA TYR A 38 -10.98 -11.32 -7.72
C TYR A 38 -11.08 -11.36 -6.19
N SER A 39 -12.19 -11.90 -5.68
CA SER A 39 -12.40 -12.07 -4.23
C SER A 39 -11.39 -13.02 -3.61
N GLU A 40 -11.05 -14.10 -4.31
CA GLU A 40 -10.03 -15.07 -3.88
C GLU A 40 -8.65 -14.44 -3.80
N ILE A 41 -8.25 -13.68 -4.82
CA ILE A 41 -6.94 -12.98 -4.83
C ILE A 41 -6.87 -11.96 -3.69
N CYS A 42 -7.91 -11.16 -3.46
CA CYS A 42 -7.92 -10.24 -2.33
C CYS A 42 -7.79 -11.00 -1.01
N THR A 43 -8.57 -12.05 -0.82
CA THR A 43 -8.54 -12.85 0.42
C THR A 43 -7.14 -13.41 0.66
N ALA A 44 -6.53 -14.01 -0.36
CA ALA A 44 -5.18 -14.54 -0.27
C ALA A 44 -4.14 -13.45 0.05
N LEU A 45 -4.25 -12.26 -0.55
CA LEU A 45 -3.35 -11.14 -0.25
C LEU A 45 -3.51 -10.66 1.20
N ILE A 46 -4.74 -10.53 1.67
CA ILE A 46 -5.04 -10.10 3.04
C ILE A 46 -4.49 -11.11 4.04
N GLU A 47 -4.75 -12.40 3.83
CA GLU A 47 -4.26 -13.49 4.66
C GLU A 47 -2.72 -13.56 4.66
N ALA A 48 -2.10 -13.42 3.48
CA ALA A 48 -0.65 -13.39 3.35
C ALA A 48 -0.05 -12.22 4.15
N VAL A 49 -0.61 -11.01 4.02
CA VAL A 49 -0.14 -9.84 4.77
C VAL A 49 -0.34 -10.04 6.26
N HIS A 50 -1.51 -10.48 6.71
CA HIS A 50 -1.74 -10.83 8.13
C HIS A 50 -0.73 -11.83 8.68
N SER A 51 -0.30 -12.81 7.87
CA SER A 51 0.64 -13.83 8.32
C SER A 51 2.09 -13.35 8.49
N VAL A 52 2.48 -12.27 7.80
CA VAL A 52 3.88 -11.78 7.79
C VAL A 52 4.04 -10.35 8.33
N HIS A 53 2.94 -9.61 8.50
CA HIS A 53 3.00 -8.22 8.93
C HIS A 53 3.41 -8.14 10.40
N PRO A 54 4.49 -7.39 10.73
CA PRO A 54 4.95 -7.31 12.11
C PRO A 54 3.93 -6.60 12.99
N VAL A 55 3.95 -6.94 14.27
CA VAL A 55 3.24 -6.16 15.29
C VAL A 55 3.85 -4.75 15.32
N HIS A 56 3.04 -3.71 15.15
CA HIS A 56 3.51 -2.32 15.06
C HIS A 56 4.45 -1.92 16.21
N ALA A 57 4.14 -2.36 17.44
CA ALA A 57 4.94 -2.06 18.63
C ALA A 57 6.38 -2.61 18.54
N ASP A 58 6.56 -3.76 17.88
CA ASP A 58 7.86 -4.45 17.81
C ASP A 58 8.81 -3.79 16.79
N VAL A 59 8.27 -3.04 15.84
CA VAL A 59 9.04 -2.39 14.75
C VAL A 59 9.03 -0.87 14.81
N ALA A 60 8.56 -0.26 15.90
CA ALA A 60 8.41 1.19 16.01
C ALA A 60 9.72 1.96 15.73
N THR A 61 10.85 1.46 16.21
CA THR A 61 12.18 2.06 15.93
C THR A 61 12.57 1.93 14.45
N ASP A 62 12.32 0.77 13.83
CA ASP A 62 12.60 0.55 12.41
C ASP A 62 11.72 1.43 11.52
N LEU A 63 10.46 1.65 11.92
CA LEU A 63 9.55 2.56 11.22
C LEU A 63 10.01 4.02 11.29
N GLN A 64 10.57 4.46 12.43
CA GLN A 64 11.18 5.79 12.55
C GLN A 64 12.40 5.94 11.65
N GLN A 65 13.27 4.92 11.59
CA GLN A 65 14.43 4.94 10.70
C GLN A 65 14.00 4.92 9.22
N THR A 66 13.01 4.08 8.90
CA THR A 66 12.44 3.97 7.55
C THR A 66 11.83 5.29 7.09
N SER A 67 11.10 5.98 7.97
CA SER A 67 10.48 7.27 7.63
C SER A 67 11.52 8.38 7.47
N ALA A 68 12.52 8.43 8.36
CA ALA A 68 13.64 9.35 8.20
C ALA A 68 14.39 9.09 6.89
N PHE A 69 14.69 7.84 6.58
CA PHE A 69 15.30 7.46 5.30
C PHE A 69 14.44 7.87 4.10
N ALA A 70 13.14 7.55 4.10
CA ALA A 70 12.25 7.87 2.99
C ALA A 70 12.07 9.39 2.79
N SER A 71 12.12 10.18 3.87
CA SER A 71 11.94 11.64 3.86
C SER A 71 13.02 12.41 3.08
N VAL A 72 14.18 11.80 2.83
CA VAL A 72 15.27 12.47 2.07
C VAL A 72 15.00 12.47 0.57
N PHE A 73 14.06 11.63 0.11
CA PHE A 73 13.70 11.56 -1.30
C PHE A 73 12.58 12.55 -1.61
N PRO A 74 12.61 13.23 -2.78
CA PRO A 74 11.51 14.09 -3.21
C PRO A 74 10.26 13.28 -3.59
N THR A 75 10.46 12.04 -4.06
CA THR A 75 9.37 11.14 -4.49
C THR A 75 9.76 9.70 -4.25
N GLY A 76 8.87 8.95 -3.60
CA GLY A 76 8.92 7.50 -3.44
C GLY A 76 7.74 6.84 -4.15
N VAL A 77 7.97 5.63 -4.63
CA VAL A 77 6.98 4.76 -5.25
C VAL A 77 7.05 3.43 -4.51
N SER A 78 5.95 2.92 -4.00
CA SER A 78 5.94 1.64 -3.30
C SER A 78 5.37 0.56 -4.22
N LEU A 79 6.16 -0.49 -4.47
CA LEU A 79 5.65 -1.72 -5.09
C LEU A 79 5.18 -2.75 -4.07
N ASN A 80 5.23 -2.40 -2.78
CA ASN A 80 4.68 -3.25 -1.74
C ASN A 80 3.18 -2.98 -1.56
N TYR A 81 2.41 -4.06 -1.46
CA TYR A 81 1.00 -4.00 -1.05
C TYR A 81 0.82 -3.77 0.46
N ASP A 82 1.85 -4.06 1.26
CA ASP A 82 1.86 -3.95 2.72
C ASP A 82 1.70 -2.50 3.24
N LEU A 83 1.41 -2.35 4.53
CA LEU A 83 1.14 -1.09 5.25
C LEU A 83 2.37 -0.46 5.90
N THR A 84 3.54 -1.11 5.83
CA THR A 84 4.73 -0.68 6.60
C THR A 84 5.23 0.71 6.23
N LEU A 85 5.32 1.02 4.93
CA LEU A 85 5.69 2.36 4.49
C LEU A 85 4.65 3.38 4.95
N TYR A 86 3.37 3.00 4.93
CA TYR A 86 2.31 3.87 5.40
C TYR A 86 2.39 4.14 6.92
N TRP A 87 2.70 3.13 7.75
CA TRP A 87 2.99 3.33 9.17
C TRP A 87 4.15 4.29 9.41
N ALA A 88 5.25 4.10 8.68
CA ALA A 88 6.40 4.99 8.75
C ALA A 88 6.01 6.44 8.41
N MET A 89 5.18 6.63 7.37
CA MET A 89 4.65 7.95 7.00
C MET A 89 3.79 8.56 8.10
N LEU A 90 2.88 7.79 8.71
CA LEU A 90 2.01 8.28 9.79
C LEU A 90 2.82 8.73 11.00
N LEU A 91 3.84 7.97 11.40
CA LEU A 91 4.72 8.32 12.52
C LEU A 91 5.48 9.63 12.29
N LEU A 92 6.08 9.79 11.10
CA LEU A 92 6.78 11.04 10.79
C LEU A 92 5.78 12.21 10.70
N ASN A 93 4.63 12.00 10.07
CA ASN A 93 3.64 13.06 9.92
C ASN A 93 3.08 13.55 11.27
N ALA A 94 2.92 12.63 12.23
CA ALA A 94 2.51 12.98 13.59
C ALA A 94 3.55 13.84 14.31
N ALA A 95 4.85 13.63 14.06
CA ALA A 95 5.94 14.35 14.71
C ALA A 95 6.32 15.66 13.99
N HIS A 96 6.17 15.71 12.66
CA HIS A 96 6.73 16.78 11.83
C HIS A 96 5.68 17.48 10.94
N GLY A 97 4.39 17.26 11.15
CA GLY A 97 3.32 17.78 10.28
C GLY A 97 3.21 16.99 8.98
N SER A 98 2.40 17.44 8.01
CA SER A 98 2.14 16.72 6.76
C SER A 98 3.35 16.69 5.80
N TRP A 99 4.40 15.96 6.17
CA TRP A 99 5.63 15.79 5.40
C TRP A 99 5.41 14.86 4.21
N PHE A 100 4.83 13.69 4.44
CA PHE A 100 4.53 12.75 3.39
C PHE A 100 3.16 13.01 2.77
N ASN A 101 3.13 13.11 1.45
CA ASN A 101 1.94 13.36 0.64
C ASN A 101 1.73 12.25 -0.38
N ASP A 102 0.53 11.70 -0.45
CA ASP A 102 0.20 10.54 -1.31
C ASP A 102 -0.98 10.76 -2.25
N ALA A 103 -1.37 12.03 -2.43
CA ALA A 103 -2.47 12.48 -3.28
C ALA A 103 -3.89 11.98 -2.88
N PHE A 104 -4.07 11.50 -1.64
CA PHE A 104 -5.39 11.12 -1.11
C PHE A 104 -6.06 12.20 -0.23
N HIS A 105 -5.67 13.47 -0.36
CA HIS A 105 -6.30 14.59 0.35
C HIS A 105 -7.42 15.25 -0.49
N ASP A 106 -8.51 15.62 0.18
CA ASP A 106 -9.69 16.39 -0.25
C ASP A 106 -9.89 16.61 -1.77
N GLY A 107 -10.81 15.83 -2.37
CA GLY A 107 -11.58 16.26 -3.56
C GLY A 107 -10.98 15.98 -4.94
N GLY A 108 -9.77 15.44 -5.03
CA GLY A 108 -9.20 14.92 -6.28
C GLY A 108 -8.36 15.91 -7.11
N GLN A 109 -7.62 15.32 -8.06
CA GLN A 109 -6.54 15.86 -8.91
C GLN A 109 -5.62 16.86 -8.22
N THR A 110 -4.57 16.31 -7.60
CA THR A 110 -3.52 17.13 -7.01
C THR A 110 -2.40 17.35 -8.01
N ASP A 111 -2.27 18.60 -8.44
CA ASP A 111 -1.06 19.13 -9.05
C ASP A 111 0.17 18.66 -8.23
N LEU A 112 1.07 17.92 -8.89
CA LEU A 112 2.26 17.39 -8.26
C LEU A 112 3.16 18.50 -7.70
N GLU A 113 3.17 19.68 -8.32
CA GLU A 113 3.91 20.83 -7.81
C GLU A 113 3.28 21.36 -6.51
N TYR A 114 1.95 21.34 -6.41
CA TYR A 114 1.26 21.71 -5.18
C TYR A 114 1.63 20.76 -4.04
N LEU A 115 1.60 19.44 -4.29
CA LEU A 115 1.95 18.43 -3.27
C LEU A 115 3.41 18.49 -2.81
N ARG A 116 4.31 19.06 -3.62
CA ARG A 116 5.72 19.26 -3.26
C ARG A 116 5.94 20.42 -2.31
N ARG A 117 4.92 21.28 -2.08
CA ARG A 117 5.02 22.38 -1.13
C ARG A 117 4.78 21.84 0.28
N PRO A 118 5.63 22.18 1.25
CA PRO A 118 5.39 21.82 2.64
C PRO A 118 4.04 22.39 3.11
N TYR A 119 3.28 21.60 3.86
CA TYR A 119 1.97 21.98 4.38
C TYR A 119 1.97 22.00 5.91
N GLY A 120 1.30 23.00 6.49
CA GLY A 120 1.22 23.17 7.94
C GLY A 120 2.59 23.41 8.58
N GLN A 121 2.99 22.52 9.51
CA GLN A 121 4.24 22.63 10.26
C GLN A 121 5.41 21.85 9.63
N ALA A 122 5.19 21.21 8.48
CA ALA A 122 6.23 20.45 7.80
C ALA A 122 7.32 21.36 7.23
N ALA A 123 8.58 21.01 7.49
CA ALA A 123 9.73 21.74 6.93
C ALA A 123 10.11 21.28 5.52
N GLY A 124 9.53 20.18 5.04
CA GLY A 124 9.77 19.58 3.75
C GLY A 124 8.55 18.80 3.27
N ALA A 125 8.66 18.21 2.08
CA ALA A 125 7.63 17.35 1.52
C ALA A 125 8.25 16.20 0.72
N THR A 126 7.72 14.99 0.94
CA THR A 126 8.04 13.80 0.15
C THR A 126 6.76 13.22 -0.43
N LEU A 127 6.73 13.07 -1.75
CA LEU A 127 5.59 12.41 -2.40
C LEU A 127 5.72 10.89 -2.31
N VAL A 128 4.63 10.16 -2.06
CA VAL A 128 4.62 8.69 -2.01
C VAL A 128 3.44 8.13 -2.80
N PHE A 129 3.70 7.26 -3.77
CA PHE A 129 2.67 6.71 -4.65
C PHE A 129 2.67 5.19 -4.75
N TYR A 130 1.51 4.61 -5.06
CA TYR A 130 1.28 3.17 -5.15
C TYR A 130 0.79 2.80 -6.58
N PRO A 131 1.69 2.58 -7.56
CA PRO A 131 1.37 2.52 -9.01
C PRO A 131 0.53 1.32 -9.42
N HIS A 132 0.37 0.37 -8.52
CA HIS A 132 -0.34 -0.88 -8.72
C HIS A 132 -1.29 -1.16 -7.52
N GLY A 133 -1.51 -0.15 -6.69
CA GLY A 133 -2.37 -0.22 -5.51
C GLY A 133 -1.65 -0.55 -4.20
N SER A 134 -2.42 -0.59 -3.13
CA SER A 134 -2.00 -0.98 -1.78
C SER A 134 -3.24 -1.38 -0.99
N LEU A 135 -3.07 -2.17 0.07
CA LEU A 135 -4.14 -2.47 1.02
C LEU A 135 -4.80 -1.22 1.61
N ALA A 136 -4.05 -0.11 1.71
CA ALA A 136 -4.63 1.14 2.19
C ALA A 136 -5.53 1.82 1.14
N VAL A 137 -5.41 1.50 -0.15
CA VAL A 137 -6.19 2.13 -1.22
C VAL A 137 -7.42 1.29 -1.51
N ALA A 138 -8.59 1.91 -1.40
CA ALA A 138 -9.87 1.25 -1.66
C ALA A 138 -10.75 2.12 -2.54
N ARG A 139 -11.78 1.50 -3.09
CA ARG A 139 -12.90 2.18 -3.73
C ARG A 139 -14.20 1.75 -3.09
N ASP A 140 -15.15 2.67 -3.01
CA ASP A 140 -16.48 2.36 -2.51
C ASP A 140 -17.41 1.82 -3.63
N TYR A 141 -18.69 1.67 -3.31
CA TYR A 141 -19.71 1.19 -4.25
C TYR A 141 -20.10 2.22 -5.33
N LEU A 142 -19.85 3.51 -5.08
CA LEU A 142 -20.03 4.59 -6.06
C LEU A 142 -18.85 4.66 -7.04
N GLY A 143 -17.73 4.02 -6.69
CA GLY A 143 -16.51 4.01 -7.47
C GLY A 143 -15.53 5.10 -7.05
N ASP A 144 -15.82 5.81 -5.96
CA ASP A 144 -14.94 6.82 -5.41
C ASP A 144 -13.76 6.15 -4.73
N GLU A 145 -12.56 6.59 -5.09
CA GLU A 145 -11.31 6.05 -4.56
C GLU A 145 -10.88 6.83 -3.34
N THR A 146 -10.52 6.09 -2.29
CA THR A 146 -10.14 6.65 -1.00
C THR A 146 -9.00 5.85 -0.41
N LYS A 147 -8.17 6.52 0.39
CA LYS A 147 -7.23 5.83 1.24
C LYS A 147 -7.86 5.60 2.60
N LEU A 148 -7.93 4.34 3.01
CA LEU A 148 -8.35 3.96 4.33
C LEU A 148 -7.32 4.45 5.34
N ALA A 149 -7.70 5.47 6.09
CA ALA A 149 -6.88 6.07 7.12
C ALA A 149 -7.35 5.67 8.52
N VAL A 150 -6.38 5.63 9.44
CA VAL A 150 -6.58 5.64 10.89
C VAL A 150 -5.88 6.85 11.47
N ASP A 151 -6.35 7.33 12.61
CA ASP A 151 -5.65 8.35 13.37
C ASP A 151 -4.25 7.86 13.76
N ALA A 152 -3.27 8.76 13.83
CA ALA A 152 -1.88 8.38 14.14
C ALA A 152 -1.75 7.63 15.48
N GLY A 153 -2.62 7.91 16.46
CA GLY A 153 -2.68 7.19 17.74
C GLY A 153 -3.24 5.76 17.65
N ALA A 154 -3.84 5.39 16.53
CA ALA A 154 -4.42 4.07 16.23
C ALA A 154 -3.67 3.36 15.08
N ALA A 155 -2.45 3.80 14.74
CA ALA A 155 -1.66 3.20 13.67
C ALA A 155 -1.44 1.68 13.86
N GLY A 156 -1.33 1.22 15.11
CA GLY A 156 -1.22 -0.21 15.44
C GLY A 156 -2.42 -1.05 15.02
N ASP A 157 -3.60 -0.44 14.92
CA ASP A 157 -4.86 -1.11 14.56
C ASP A 157 -5.19 -0.95 13.07
N LEU A 158 -4.26 -0.41 12.26
CA LEU A 158 -4.53 -0.07 10.86
C LEU A 158 -4.91 -1.30 10.02
N LEU A 159 -4.15 -2.40 10.15
CA LEU A 159 -4.42 -3.62 9.38
C LEU A 159 -5.79 -4.20 9.75
N ASP A 160 -6.11 -4.24 11.04
CA ASP A 160 -7.41 -4.71 11.54
C ASP A 160 -8.56 -3.80 11.09
N THR A 161 -8.35 -2.47 11.13
CA THR A 161 -9.34 -1.49 10.67
C THR A 161 -9.62 -1.63 9.18
N ILE A 162 -8.57 -1.78 8.37
CA ILE A 162 -8.68 -1.99 6.93
C ILE A 162 -9.42 -3.31 6.66
N THR A 163 -9.05 -4.37 7.36
CA THR A 163 -9.68 -5.70 7.22
C THR A 163 -11.17 -5.63 7.58
N LEU A 164 -11.52 -4.98 8.69
CA LEU A 164 -12.91 -4.77 9.11
C LEU A 164 -13.71 -4.00 8.04
N ARG A 165 -13.11 -2.97 7.43
CA ARG A 165 -13.77 -2.20 6.36
C ARG A 165 -14.03 -3.05 5.12
N TRP A 166 -13.12 -3.92 4.73
CA TRP A 166 -13.37 -4.84 3.61
C TRP A 166 -14.43 -5.88 3.92
N SER A 167 -14.44 -6.37 5.16
CA SER A 167 -15.45 -7.33 5.66
C SER A 167 -16.87 -6.78 5.56
N SER A 168 -17.02 -5.46 5.72
CA SER A 168 -18.31 -4.79 5.60
C SER A 168 -18.90 -4.84 4.19
N GLY A 169 -18.09 -5.14 3.17
CA GLY A 169 -18.49 -5.15 1.76
C GLY A 169 -18.69 -3.75 1.15
N ASN A 170 -18.52 -2.68 1.94
CA ASN A 170 -18.67 -1.31 1.46
C ASN A 170 -17.47 -0.80 0.65
N TYR A 171 -16.30 -1.41 0.88
CA TYR A 171 -15.05 -1.05 0.24
C TYR A 171 -14.41 -2.25 -0.41
N VAL A 172 -13.81 -2.03 -1.57
CA VAL A 172 -13.02 -3.01 -2.29
C VAL A 172 -11.60 -2.45 -2.46
N PRO A 173 -10.54 -3.18 -2.06
CA PRO A 173 -9.17 -2.72 -2.26
C PRO A 173 -8.89 -2.50 -3.75
N VAL A 174 -8.09 -1.48 -4.05
CA VAL A 174 -7.62 -1.18 -5.41
C VAL A 174 -6.22 -1.75 -5.54
N PHE A 175 -6.06 -2.78 -6.36
CA PHE A 175 -4.76 -3.32 -6.72
C PHE A 175 -4.75 -3.97 -8.10
N VAL A 176 -3.56 -4.09 -8.68
CA VAL A 176 -3.29 -4.71 -9.99
C VAL A 176 -2.42 -5.93 -9.77
N SER A 177 -3.00 -7.12 -9.95
CA SER A 177 -2.30 -8.40 -9.82
C SER A 177 -1.44 -8.74 -11.05
N GLU A 178 -0.84 -9.92 -11.03
CA GLU A 178 -0.14 -10.52 -12.17
C GLU A 178 -1.02 -10.67 -13.42
N GLY A 179 -0.35 -10.86 -14.56
CA GLY A 179 -0.95 -10.91 -15.90
C GLY A 179 -0.09 -10.18 -16.91
N THR A 180 -0.50 -10.22 -18.18
CA THR A 180 0.25 -9.58 -19.27
C THR A 180 0.27 -8.06 -19.11
N SER A 181 1.25 -7.39 -19.68
CA SER A 181 1.34 -5.92 -19.68
C SER A 181 0.05 -5.24 -20.18
N LYS A 182 -0.62 -5.83 -21.19
CA LYS A 182 -1.92 -5.33 -21.68
C LYS A 182 -3.02 -5.44 -20.63
N GLN A 183 -3.06 -6.53 -19.88
CA GLN A 183 -4.04 -6.75 -18.81
C GLN A 183 -3.77 -5.81 -17.62
N LYS A 184 -2.50 -5.62 -17.24
CA LYS A 184 -2.08 -4.67 -16.18
C LYS A 184 -2.48 -3.24 -16.54
N ILE A 185 -2.17 -2.77 -17.75
CA ILE A 185 -2.58 -1.43 -18.22
C ILE A 185 -4.10 -1.28 -18.23
N ALA A 186 -4.84 -2.31 -18.69
CA ALA A 186 -6.30 -2.29 -18.65
C ALA A 186 -6.86 -2.28 -17.22
N ALA A 187 -6.13 -2.81 -16.23
CA ALA A 187 -6.50 -2.74 -14.83
C ALA A 187 -6.22 -1.36 -14.22
N ILE A 188 -5.04 -0.79 -14.49
CA ILE A 188 -4.64 0.57 -14.09
C ILE A 188 -5.69 1.59 -14.56
N ARG A 189 -6.09 1.52 -15.84
CA ARG A 189 -7.07 2.42 -16.45
C ARG A 189 -8.49 2.38 -15.87
N ARG A 190 -8.78 1.42 -14.99
CA ARG A 190 -10.07 1.35 -14.26
C ARG A 190 -10.04 2.12 -12.94
N SER A 191 -8.89 2.65 -12.55
CA SER A 191 -8.68 3.42 -11.34
C SER A 191 -8.18 4.81 -11.72
N HIS A 192 -8.82 5.84 -11.19
CA HIS A 192 -8.41 7.22 -11.46
C HIS A 192 -7.03 7.50 -10.83
N TYR A 193 -6.84 7.08 -9.58
CA TYR A 193 -5.58 7.14 -8.86
C TYR A 193 -4.46 6.41 -9.60
N LEU A 194 -4.65 5.14 -9.97
CA LEU A 194 -3.59 4.39 -10.65
C LEU A 194 -3.29 4.96 -12.04
N THR A 195 -4.31 5.45 -12.75
CA THR A 195 -4.10 6.14 -14.04
C THR A 195 -3.27 7.39 -13.85
N ASN A 196 -3.58 8.22 -12.85
CA ASN A 196 -2.80 9.42 -12.51
C ASN A 196 -1.34 9.08 -12.18
N VAL A 197 -1.12 8.04 -11.37
CA VAL A 197 0.24 7.60 -11.05
C VAL A 197 0.96 7.13 -12.31
N TYR A 198 0.32 6.35 -13.17
CA TYR A 198 0.93 5.80 -14.38
C TYR A 198 1.21 6.87 -15.45
N GLU A 199 0.31 7.81 -15.66
CA GLU A 199 0.39 8.80 -16.76
C GLU A 199 1.10 10.09 -16.36
N GLU A 200 1.13 10.45 -15.07
CA GLU A 200 1.74 11.71 -14.59
C GLU A 200 2.92 11.51 -13.65
N VAL A 201 2.78 10.63 -12.65
CA VAL A 201 3.84 10.45 -11.63
C VAL A 201 5.02 9.68 -12.20
N LEU A 202 4.80 8.51 -12.79
CA LEU A 202 5.90 7.68 -13.31
C LEU A 202 6.72 8.40 -14.39
N PRO A 203 6.11 9.14 -15.36
CA PRO A 203 6.87 9.91 -16.34
C PRO A 203 7.59 11.13 -15.76
N SER A 204 7.14 11.66 -14.61
CA SER A 204 7.78 12.79 -13.93
C SER A 204 8.87 12.37 -12.94
N LEU A 205 9.14 11.07 -12.80
CA LEU A 205 10.31 10.61 -12.07
C LEU A 205 11.57 11.11 -12.80
N GLY A 206 12.43 11.81 -12.08
CA GLY A 206 13.64 12.38 -12.68
C GLY A 206 14.62 11.34 -13.22
N GLU A 207 15.71 11.80 -13.82
CA GLU A 207 16.68 10.98 -14.56
C GLU A 207 17.40 9.89 -13.76
N SER A 208 17.33 9.95 -12.42
CA SER A 208 17.97 8.97 -11.54
C SER A 208 16.93 8.27 -10.67
N LEU A 209 17.00 6.94 -10.67
CA LEU A 209 16.16 6.03 -9.89
C LEU A 209 17.05 5.18 -8.98
N VAL A 210 16.63 4.99 -7.73
CA VAL A 210 17.25 4.04 -6.80
C VAL A 210 16.19 3.04 -6.37
N MET A 211 16.50 1.75 -6.50
CA MET A 211 15.56 0.66 -6.23
C MET A 211 16.08 -0.20 -5.08
N TYR A 212 15.17 -0.58 -4.17
CA TYR A 212 15.46 -1.43 -3.02
C TYR A 212 14.45 -2.58 -2.98
N GLY A 213 14.94 -3.78 -2.68
CA GLY A 213 14.09 -4.97 -2.55
C GLY A 213 13.45 -5.42 -3.86
N TRP A 214 14.03 -5.09 -5.02
CA TRP A 214 13.55 -5.53 -6.32
C TRP A 214 14.65 -6.26 -7.10
N SER A 215 14.27 -7.32 -7.81
CA SER A 215 15.10 -8.03 -8.77
C SER A 215 14.43 -8.00 -10.14
N PHE A 216 15.18 -7.66 -11.19
CA PHE A 216 14.73 -7.81 -12.58
C PHE A 216 15.05 -9.23 -13.05
N ASP A 217 14.36 -10.23 -12.49
CA ASP A 217 14.50 -11.59 -13.02
C ASP A 217 13.61 -11.74 -14.26
N GLU A 218 14.19 -12.28 -15.33
CA GLU A 218 13.67 -12.24 -16.71
C GLU A 218 12.55 -13.26 -16.96
N GLY A 219 12.09 -13.98 -15.92
CA GLY A 219 11.19 -15.14 -16.02
C GLY A 219 9.68 -14.86 -15.93
N ALA A 220 9.24 -13.62 -15.75
CA ALA A 220 7.84 -13.32 -15.39
C ALA A 220 6.93 -12.85 -16.55
N ASP A 221 7.46 -12.59 -17.74
CA ASP A 221 6.66 -12.18 -18.90
C ASP A 221 6.91 -13.13 -20.09
N VAL A 222 6.26 -14.29 -20.06
CA VAL A 222 5.97 -15.05 -21.29
C VAL A 222 4.58 -14.68 -21.80
N ASP A 223 4.62 -13.96 -22.94
CA ASP A 223 3.59 -13.54 -23.91
C ASP A 223 2.67 -12.32 -23.62
#